data_AF-A0A351Y5V8-F1
#
_entry.id   AF-A0A351Y5V8-F1
#
_cell.length_a   1.000
_cell.length_b   1.000
_cell.length_c   1.000
_cell.angle_alpha   90.00
_cell.angle_beta   90.00
_cell.angle_gamma   90.00
#
_symmetry.space_group_name_H-M   'P 1'
#
loop_
_entity.id
_entity.type
_entity.pdbx_description
1 polymer ?
#
loop_
_entity_poly.entity_id
_entity_poly.type
_entity_poly.pdbx_seq_one_letter_code
_entity_poly.pdbx_strand_id
1 'polypeptide(L)'
;MSKENIVFAAGSDASEAKFFDVKKLPKLAFDHKKIVEYAIQRLKRKMEYTNVAQYILPKKFTLRQLQDVYETTLDQRIDVRNFRKKIEKLDLIKAT
;
A
#
# COMPACT_ATOMS: atom_id res chain seq x y z
N MET A 1 -14.29 -3.17 -2.98
CA MET A 1 -13.53 -4.03 -2.07
C MET A 1 -14.41 -4.34 -0.88
N SER A 2 -14.70 -5.61 -0.63
CA SER A 2 -15.33 -6.05 0.61
C SER A 2 -14.47 -5.58 1.77
N LYS A 3 -15.06 -4.85 2.72
CA LYS A 3 -14.44 -4.56 4.01
C LYS A 3 -14.33 -5.89 4.75
N GLU A 4 -13.24 -6.63 4.53
CA GLU A 4 -12.85 -7.62 5.53
C GLU A 4 -12.61 -6.85 6.82
N ASN A 5 -13.39 -7.17 7.85
CA ASN A 5 -13.21 -6.64 9.19
C ASN A 5 -11.87 -7.17 9.71
N ILE A 6 -10.79 -6.44 9.46
CA ILE A 6 -9.51 -6.72 10.09
C ILE A 6 -9.71 -6.45 11.58
N VAL A 7 -9.79 -7.51 12.37
CA VAL A 7 -9.85 -7.42 13.84
C VAL A 7 -8.44 -7.14 14.33
N PHE A 8 -8.20 -5.90 14.77
CA PHE A 8 -6.92 -5.48 15.32
C PHE A 8 -6.87 -5.78 16.81
N ALA A 9 -5.88 -6.55 17.24
CA ALA A 9 -5.54 -6.69 18.66
C ALA A 9 -4.38 -5.74 18.97
N ALA A 10 -4.66 -4.67 19.69
CA ALA A 10 -3.61 -3.84 20.25
C ALA A 10 -2.90 -4.59 21.40
N GLY A 11 -1.59 -4.39 21.55
CA GLY A 11 -0.86 -4.81 22.74
C GLY A 11 -1.39 -4.11 23.99
N SER A 12 -1.17 -4.66 25.18
CA SER A 12 -1.69 -4.11 26.44
C SER A 12 -1.23 -2.68 26.72
N ASP A 13 -0.06 -2.30 26.20
CA ASP A 13 0.58 -0.99 26.28
C ASP A 13 0.21 -0.04 25.11
N ALA A 14 -0.58 -0.53 24.14
CA ALA A 14 -0.97 0.21 22.94
C ALA A 14 -2.49 0.18 22.73
N SER A 15 -3.28 0.00 23.79
CA SER A 15 -4.75 -0.10 23.74
C SER A 15 -5.45 1.08 23.05
N GLU A 16 -4.81 2.25 23.05
CA GLU A 16 -5.30 3.46 22.37
C GLU A 16 -4.85 3.59 20.90
N ALA A 17 -4.02 2.68 20.39
CA ALA A 17 -3.51 2.71 19.02
C ALA A 17 -4.65 2.53 18.01
N LYS A 18 -4.64 3.37 16.98
CA LYS A 18 -5.68 3.41 15.95
C LYS A 18 -5.04 3.55 14.58
N PHE A 19 -5.72 3.03 13.57
CA PHE A 19 -5.40 3.34 12.18
C PHE A 19 -5.91 4.73 11.82
N PHE A 20 -5.04 5.51 11.20
CA PHE A 20 -5.38 6.81 10.65
C PHE A 20 -5.19 6.78 9.14
N ASP A 21 -6.06 7.48 8.42
CA ASP A 21 -5.78 7.81 7.03
C ASP A 21 -4.50 8.65 6.99
N VAL A 22 -3.54 8.22 6.18
CA VAL A 22 -2.25 8.89 6.04
C VAL A 22 -2.39 10.34 5.54
N LYS A 23 -3.50 10.66 4.86
CA LYS A 23 -3.85 12.01 4.43
C LYS A 23 -4.52 12.86 5.51
N LYS A 24 -4.92 12.25 6.63
CA LYS A 24 -5.66 12.89 7.74
C LYS A 24 -5.06 12.52 9.09
N LEU A 25 -3.74 12.62 9.21
CA LEU A 25 -3.03 12.34 10.45
C LEU A 25 -3.28 13.45 11.48
N PRO A 26 -3.44 13.10 12.78
CA PRO A 26 -3.48 14.09 13.84
C PRO A 26 -2.11 14.77 14.00
N LYS A 27 -2.03 15.77 14.88
CA LYS A 27 -0.74 16.35 15.27
C LYS A 27 0.14 15.26 15.89
N LEU A 28 1.25 14.96 15.23
CA LEU A 28 2.21 13.96 15.69
C LEU A 28 3.26 14.59 16.62
N ALA A 29 3.81 13.78 17.51
CA ALA A 29 4.89 14.21 18.42
C ALA A 29 6.21 14.45 17.66
N PHE A 30 7.04 15.33 18.20
CA PHE A 30 8.41 15.59 17.73
C PHE A 30 8.50 15.79 16.20
N ASP A 31 9.33 15.00 15.53
CA ASP A 31 9.57 14.99 14.10
C ASP A 31 8.87 13.83 13.37
N HIS A 32 7.93 13.14 14.03
CA HIS A 32 7.26 11.96 13.46
C HIS A 32 6.56 12.26 12.14
N LYS A 33 6.11 13.50 11.92
CA LYS A 33 5.58 13.94 10.63
C LYS A 33 6.60 13.74 9.49
N LYS A 34 7.86 14.12 9.71
CA LYS A 34 8.94 13.96 8.71
C LYS A 34 9.25 12.49 8.45
N ILE A 35 9.23 11.65 9.49
CA ILE A 35 9.45 10.22 9.38
C ILE A 35 8.36 9.57 8.51
N VAL A 36 7.09 9.91 8.76
CA VAL A 36 5.96 9.40 7.98
C VAL A 36 6.03 9.86 6.53
N GLU A 37 6.29 11.15 6.28
CA GLU A 37 6.46 11.70 4.93
C GLU A 37 7.57 10.99 4.15
N TYR A 38 8.73 10.77 4.79
CA TYR A 38 9.84 10.02 4.21
C TYR A 38 9.45 8.58 3.90
N ALA A 39 8.77 7.89 4.82
CA ALA A 39 8.34 6.51 4.64
C ALA A 39 7.39 6.36 3.46
N ILE A 40 6.42 7.27 3.31
CA ILE A 40 5.49 7.29 2.16
C ILE A 40 6.27 7.50 0.86
N GLN A 41 7.18 8.48 0.83
CA GLN A 41 7.97 8.75 -0.38
C GLN A 41 8.84 7.54 -0.75
N ARG A 42 9.45 6.88 0.24
CA ARG A 42 10.26 5.67 0.05
C ARG A 42 9.40 4.51 -0.47
N LEU A 43 8.19 4.32 0.07
CA LEU A 43 7.25 3.31 -0.39
C LEU A 43 6.83 3.56 -1.84
N LYS A 44 6.44 4.79 -2.18
CA LYS A 44 6.09 5.18 -3.56
C LYS A 44 7.20 4.84 -4.55
N ARG A 45 8.45 5.21 -4.22
CA ARG A 45 9.63 4.86 -5.04
C ARG A 45 9.77 3.34 -5.18
N LYS A 46 9.73 2.58 -4.09
CA LYS A 46 9.86 1.12 -4.15
C LYS A 46 8.80 0.45 -5.02
N MET A 47 7.58 0.97 -5.06
CA MET A 47 6.52 0.45 -5.93
C MET A 47 6.88 0.54 -7.43
N GLU A 48 7.73 1.49 -7.82
CA GLU A 48 8.08 1.70 -9.23
C GLU A 48 9.02 0.61 -9.78
N TYR A 49 9.93 0.10 -8.95
CA TYR A 49 11.04 -0.77 -9.39
C TYR A 49 11.19 -2.07 -8.58
N THR A 50 10.30 -2.36 -7.63
CA THR A 50 10.34 -3.62 -6.85
C THR A 50 8.99 -4.33 -6.82
N ASN A 51 9.01 -5.59 -6.34
CA ASN A 51 7.84 -6.43 -6.09
C ASN A 51 7.19 -6.19 -4.71
N VAL A 52 7.36 -5.00 -4.10
CA VAL A 52 6.89 -4.72 -2.73
C VAL A 52 5.37 -4.85 -2.58
N ALA A 53 4.60 -4.69 -3.66
CA ALA A 53 3.15 -4.87 -3.66
C ALA A 53 2.72 -6.28 -3.21
N GLN A 54 3.58 -7.31 -3.35
CA GLN A 54 3.28 -8.67 -2.92
C GLN A 54 3.07 -8.79 -1.41
N TYR A 55 3.68 -7.90 -0.61
CA TYR A 55 3.58 -7.94 0.85
C TYR A 55 2.28 -7.30 1.36
N ILE A 56 1.58 -6.57 0.49
CA ILE A 56 0.29 -5.93 0.78
C ILE A 56 -0.87 -6.86 0.39
N LEU A 57 -0.66 -7.70 -0.62
CA LEU A 57 -1.69 -8.57 -1.18
C LEU A 57 -1.61 -10.00 -0.61
N PRO A 58 -2.74 -10.73 -0.59
CA PRO A 58 -2.74 -12.17 -0.30
C PRO A 58 -1.94 -12.96 -1.34
N LYS A 59 -1.61 -14.23 -1.06
CA LYS A 59 -0.85 -15.10 -2.00
C LYS A 59 -1.48 -15.24 -3.39
N LYS A 60 -2.81 -15.10 -3.49
CA LYS A 60 -3.55 -15.08 -4.76
C LYS A 60 -4.34 -13.79 -4.83
N PHE A 61 -4.14 -13.04 -5.91
CA PHE A 61 -4.80 -11.75 -6.11
C PHE A 61 -5.18 -11.59 -7.58
N THR A 62 -6.15 -10.71 -7.83
CA THR A 62 -6.52 -10.29 -9.18
C THR A 62 -5.62 -9.15 -9.64
N LEU A 63 -5.45 -9.01 -10.97
CA LEU A 63 -4.77 -7.84 -11.55
C LEU A 63 -5.41 -6.51 -11.11
N ARG A 64 -6.72 -6.50 -10.86
CA ARG A 64 -7.43 -5.32 -10.36
C ARG A 64 -7.03 -4.96 -8.93
N GLN A 65 -6.91 -5.94 -8.03
CA GLN A 65 -6.42 -5.69 -6.67
C GLN A 65 -4.98 -5.18 -6.68
N LEU A 66 -4.14 -5.71 -7.56
CA LEU A 66 -2.78 -5.17 -7.76
C LEU A 66 -2.83 -3.72 -8.25
N GLN A 67 -3.66 -3.41 -9.24
CA GLN A 67 -3.83 -2.03 -9.71
C GLN A 67 -4.31 -1.09 -8.60
N ASP A 68 -5.31 -1.49 -7.81
CA ASP A 68 -5.85 -0.70 -6.70
C ASP A 68 -4.76 -0.35 -5.66
N VAL A 69 -3.86 -1.30 -5.35
CA VAL A 69 -2.72 -1.06 -4.46
C VAL A 69 -1.74 -0.05 -5.05
N TYR A 70 -1.44 -0.15 -6.35
CA TYR A 70 -0.58 0.81 -7.03
C TYR A 70 -1.19 2.22 -7.06
N GLU A 71 -2.46 2.35 -7.44
CA GLU A 71 -3.15 3.64 -7.52
C GLU A 71 -3.25 4.30 -6.14
N THR A 72 -3.60 3.52 -5.11
CA THR A 72 -3.73 4.01 -3.73
C THR A 72 -2.39 4.44 -3.17
N THR A 73 -1.33 3.66 -3.42
CA THR A 73 0.00 3.96 -2.89
C THR A 73 0.63 5.16 -3.58
N LEU A 74 0.49 5.26 -4.90
CA LEU A 74 1.07 6.34 -5.70
C LEU A 74 0.23 7.62 -5.68
N ASP A 75 -1.02 7.53 -5.23
CA ASP A 75 -2.02 8.60 -5.23
C ASP A 75 -2.31 9.14 -6.64
N GLN A 76 -2.42 8.24 -7.61
CA GLN A 76 -2.69 8.56 -9.01
C GLN A 76 -3.53 7.46 -9.67
N ARG A 77 -4.34 7.84 -10.66
CA ARG A 77 -5.01 6.86 -11.53
C ARG A 77 -4.03 6.33 -12.56
N ILE A 78 -4.08 5.04 -12.82
CA ILE A 78 -3.21 4.38 -13.78
C ILE A 78 -4.07 3.80 -14.89
N ASP A 79 -3.68 4.06 -16.13
CA ASP A 79 -4.33 3.45 -17.27
C ASP A 79 -4.16 1.92 -17.24
N VAL A 80 -5.25 1.18 -17.42
CA VAL A 80 -5.29 -0.29 -17.29
C VAL A 80 -4.37 -0.96 -18.33
N ARG A 81 -4.30 -0.42 -19.55
CA ARG A 81 -3.48 -1.00 -20.63
C ARG A 81 -1.99 -0.78 -20.33
N ASN A 82 -1.60 0.40 -19.89
CA ASN A 82 -0.23 0.69 -19.48
C ASN A 82 0.17 -0.10 -18.23
N PHE A 83 -0.76 -0.28 -17.28
CA PHE A 83 -0.53 -1.10 -16.11
C PHE A 83 -0.24 -2.55 -16.47
N ARG A 84 -1.07 -3.17 -17.31
CA ARG A 84 -0.84 -4.55 -17.77
C ARG A 84 0.51 -4.72 -18.44
N LYS A 85 0.85 -3.82 -19.39
CA LYS A 85 2.16 -3.82 -20.05
C LYS A 85 3.32 -3.71 -19.05
N LYS A 86 3.18 -2.86 -18.03
CA LYS A 86 4.20 -2.70 -16.98
C LYS A 86 4.38 -4.00 -16.19
N ILE A 87 3.28 -4.62 -15.76
CA ILE A 87 3.33 -5.86 -14.97
C ILE A 87 3.87 -7.03 -15.78
N GLU A 88 3.49 -7.15 -17.06
CA GLU A 88 4.05 -8.13 -18.00
C GLU A 88 5.55 -7.93 -18.17
N LYS A 89 6.02 -6.69 -18.35
CA LYS A 89 7.45 -6.38 -18.48
C LYS A 89 8.27 -6.71 -17.23
N LEU A 90 7.66 -6.62 -16.05
CA LEU A 90 8.32 -6.90 -14.80
C LEU A 90 8.52 -8.41 -14.56
N ASP A 91 7.73 -9.26 -15.20
CA ASP A 91 7.79 -10.74 -15.09
C ASP A 91 7.75 -11.25 -13.63
N LEU A 92 6.98 -10.56 -12.77
CA LEU A 92 6.90 -10.85 -11.33
C LEU A 92 5.66 -11.66 -10.93
N ILE A 93 4.75 -11.96 -11.87
CA ILE A 93 3.49 -12.64 -11.60
C ILE A 93 3.28 -13.82 -12.54
N LYS A 94 2.64 -14.88 -12.05
CA LYS A 94 2.30 -16.07 -12.83
C LYS A 94 0.79 -16.27 -12.82
N ALA A 95 0.21 -16.47 -14.01
CA ALA A 95 -1.19 -16.89 -14.11
C ALA A 95 -1.36 -18.27 -13.47
N THR A 96 -2.40 -18.42 -12.65
CA THR A 96 -2.77 -19.70 -12.01
C THR A 96 -3.83 -20.40 -12.82
#